data_AF-A0A352A447-F1
#
_entry.id   AF-A0A352A447-F1
#
_cell.length_a   1.000
_cell.length_b   1.000
_cell.length_c   1.000
_cell.angle_alpha   90.00
_cell.angle_beta   90.00
_cell.angle_gamma   90.00
#
_symmetry.space_group_name_H-M   'P 1'
#
loop_
_entity.id
_entity.type
_entity.pdbx_description
1 polymer ?
#
loop_
_entity_poly.entity_id
_entity_poly.type
_entity_poly.pdbx_seq_one_letter_code
_entity_poly.pdbx_strand_id
1 'polypeptide(L)' 'MEKIELIDGIKKFRQEVETSFHMPGHKNKPNILDEIGNNLYKYDITETLGTDNLHFPTGMIKNTLE' A
#
# COMPACT_ATOMS: atom_id res chain seq x y z
N MET A 1 -2.96 8.47 -20.33
CA MET A 1 -3.06 7.38 -19.33
C MET A 1 -4.27 7.66 -18.48
N GLU A 2 -5.06 6.64 -18.16
CA GLU A 2 -6.16 6.79 -17.20
C GLU A 2 -5.55 7.17 -15.85
N LYS A 3 -6.02 8.25 -15.23
CA LYS A 3 -5.51 8.72 -13.95
C LYS A 3 -5.96 7.72 -12.88
N ILE A 4 -5.08 6.78 -12.52
CA ILE A 4 -5.29 5.92 -11.36
C ILE A 4 -4.96 6.76 -10.14
N GLU A 5 -5.97 7.04 -9.32
CA GLU A 5 -5.77 7.69 -8.03
C GLU A 5 -4.91 6.76 -7.15
N LEU A 6 -3.95 7.32 -6.41
CA LEU A 6 -2.99 6.56 -5.58
C LEU A 6 -3.70 5.51 -4.70
N ILE A 7 -4.85 5.89 -4.14
CA ILE A 7 -5.65 5.02 -3.28
C ILE A 7 -6.20 3.79 -4.01
N ASP A 8 -6.51 3.90 -5.31
CA ASP A 8 -7.04 2.79 -6.10
C ASP A 8 -5.93 1.80 -6.47
N GLY A 9 -4.72 2.31 -6.74
CA GLY A 9 -3.53 1.46 -6.89
C GLY A 9 -3.23 0.64 -5.64
N ILE A 10 -3.30 1.28 -4.46
CA ILE A 10 -3.14 0.59 -3.18
C ILE A 10 -4.25 -0.44 -2.94
N LYS A 11 -5.52 -0.10 -3.21
CA LYS A 11 -6.64 -1.04 -3.08
C LYS A 11 -6.47 -2.25 -3.99
N LYS A 12 -6.05 -2.03 -5.24
CA LYS A 12 -5.78 -3.11 -6.21
C LYS A 12 -4.67 -4.03 -5.71
N PHE A 13 -3.54 -3.47 -5.26
CA PHE A 13 -2.45 -4.26 -4.67
C PHE A 13 -2.95 -5.13 -3.50
N ARG A 14 -3.80 -4.59 -2.63
CA ARG A 14 -4.38 -5.34 -1.51
C ARG A 14 -5.42 -6.39 -1.89
N GLN A 15 -6.02 -6.30 -3.07
CA GLN A 15 -6.88 -7.36 -3.62
C GLN A 15 -6.04 -8.51 -4.20
N GLU A 16 -4.86 -8.20 -4.75
CA GLU A 16 -3.96 -9.18 -5.36
C GLU A 16 -3.05 -9.89 -4.34
N VAL A 17 -2.68 -9.20 -3.25
CA VAL A 17 -1.76 -9.69 -2.22
C VAL A 17 -2.44 -9.72 -0.84
N GLU A 18 -2.99 -10.89 -0.50
CA GLU A 18 -3.68 -11.10 0.79
C GLU A 18 -2.71 -11.40 1.95
N THR A 19 -1.66 -12.20 1.70
CA THR A 19 -0.68 -12.60 2.72
C THR A 19 0.64 -11.86 2.53
N SER A 20 1.10 -11.16 3.57
CA SER A 20 2.43 -10.54 3.56
C SER A 20 3.45 -11.40 4.29
N PHE A 21 4.56 -11.73 3.62
CA PHE A 21 5.78 -12.24 4.24
C PHE A 21 6.83 -11.14 4.43
N HIS A 22 6.65 -10.00 3.77
CA HIS A 22 7.57 -8.87 3.77
C HIS A 22 7.32 -7.95 4.97
N MET A 23 8.13 -6.90 5.11
CA MET A 23 7.79 -5.80 6.01
C MET A 23 6.43 -5.19 5.62
N PRO A 24 5.74 -4.52 6.56
CA PRO A 24 6.04 -4.40 7.99
C PRO A 24 5.71 -5.67 8.81
N GLY A 25 6.33 -5.81 9.99
CA GLY A 25 6.29 -7.02 10.82
C GLY A 25 4.91 -7.42 11.37
N HIS A 26 3.93 -6.51 11.40
CA HIS A 26 2.55 -6.80 11.81
C HIS A 26 1.76 -7.59 10.76
N LYS A 27 2.28 -7.70 9.53
CA LYS A 27 1.73 -8.52 8.44
C LYS A 27 0.24 -8.25 8.17
N ASN A 28 -0.15 -6.98 8.16
CA ASN A 28 -1.53 -6.50 7.94
C ASN A 28 -2.52 -6.89 9.05
N LYS A 29 -2.06 -7.48 10.14
CA LYS A 29 -2.93 -7.85 11.24
C LYS A 29 -3.26 -6.61 12.06
N PRO A 30 -4.52 -6.43 12.48
CA PRO A 30 -4.86 -5.43 13.48
C PRO A 30 -3.98 -5.65 14.71
N ASN A 31 -3.51 -4.55 15.29
CA ASN A 31 -2.66 -4.58 16.48
C ASN A 31 -3.24 -3.65 17.54
N ILE A 32 -2.48 -3.43 18.61
CA ILE A 32 -2.85 -2.61 19.76
C ILE A 32 -3.33 -1.17 19.44
N LEU A 33 -3.10 -0.65 18.22
CA LEU A 33 -3.61 0.65 17.79
C LEU A 33 -4.89 0.58 16.94
N ASP A 34 -5.76 -0.40 17.16
CA ASP A 34 -7.13 -0.39 16.59
C ASP A 34 -7.89 0.92 16.93
N GLU A 35 -7.50 1.63 18.00
CA GLU A 35 -7.98 2.97 18.34
C GLU A 35 -7.64 4.05 17.30
N ILE A 36 -6.60 3.87 16.47
CA ILE A 36 -6.14 4.86 15.47
C ILE A 36 -6.95 4.74 14.16
N GLY A 37 -7.65 3.63 13.95
CA GLY A 37 -8.62 3.51 12.87
C GLY A 37 -8.64 2.15 12.18
N ASN A 38 -9.82 1.81 11.66
CA ASN A 38 -10.03 0.56 10.95
C ASN A 38 -9.13 0.45 9.71
N ASN A 39 -8.46 -0.70 9.56
CA ASN A 39 -7.66 -1.07 8.40
C ASN A 39 -6.34 -0.29 8.18
N LEU A 40 -5.86 0.51 9.15
CA LEU A 40 -4.59 1.23 9.01
C LEU A 40 -3.44 0.27 8.64
N TYR A 41 -3.30 -0.83 9.38
CA TYR A 41 -2.30 -1.87 9.12
C TYR A 41 -2.46 -2.57 7.77
N LYS A 42 -3.68 -2.62 7.25
CA LYS A 42 -3.96 -3.16 5.92
C LYS A 42 -3.51 -2.22 4.81
N TYR A 43 -3.23 -0.96 5.08
CA TYR A 43 -2.73 -0.02 4.06
C TYR A 43 -1.28 0.41 4.29
N ASP A 44 -0.73 0.11 5.47
CA ASP A 44 0.71 0.22 5.75
C ASP A 44 1.50 -0.81 4.92
N ILE A 45 2.07 -0.34 3.81
CA ILE A 45 2.87 -1.12 2.85
C ILE A 45 4.24 -0.47 2.69
N THR A 46 5.24 -1.30 2.43
CA THR A 46 6.58 -0.88 2.03
C THR A 46 6.81 -1.18 0.55
N GLU A 47 7.93 -0.72 0.00
CA GLU A 47 8.35 -1.05 -1.36
C GLU A 47 8.56 -2.57 -1.51
N THR A 48 7.68 -3.21 -2.25
CA THR A 48 7.71 -4.65 -2.55
C THR A 48 7.34 -4.89 -4.01
N LEU A 49 7.42 -6.14 -4.46
CA LEU A 49 6.96 -6.50 -5.80
C LEU A 49 5.47 -6.17 -5.95
N GLY A 50 5.11 -5.39 -6.97
CA GLY A 50 3.73 -4.96 -7.21
C GLY A 50 3.37 -3.60 -6.58
N THR A 51 4.29 -2.96 -5.85
CA THR A 51 4.13 -1.57 -5.40
C THR A 51 5.08 -0.63 -6.15
N ASP A 52 4.92 0.67 -5.93
CA ASP A 52 5.84 1.70 -6.46
C ASP A 52 6.94 2.03 -5.44
N ASN A 53 8.01 2.68 -5.88
CA ASN A 53 9.10 3.15 -5.02
C ASN A 53 8.87 4.61 -4.62
N LEU A 54 8.85 4.92 -3.33
CA LEU A 54 8.58 6.27 -2.88
C LEU A 54 9.70 7.26 -3.23
N HIS A 55 10.95 6.84 -3.16
CA HIS A 55 12.12 7.69 -3.41
C HIS A 55 12.37 7.95 -4.90
N PHE A 56 12.06 6.96 -5.74
CA PHE A 56 12.24 7.01 -7.19
C PHE A 56 10.98 6.50 -7.89
N PRO A 57 9.88 7.27 -7.86
CA PRO A 57 8.58 6.78 -8.32
C PRO A 57 8.55 6.65 -9.83
N THR A 58 7.98 5.54 -10.30
CA THR A 58 7.83 5.26 -11.74
C THR A 58 6.40 4.89 -12.14
N GLY A 59 5.53 4.67 -11.16
CA GLY A 59 4.15 4.23 -11.35
C GLY A 59 3.13 5.16 -10.69
N MET A 60 2.25 4.59 -9.87
CA MET A 60 1.11 5.28 -9.27
C MET A 60 1.49 6.52 -8.44
N ILE A 61 2.65 6.51 -7.78
CA ILE A 61 3.11 7.67 -7.01
C ILE A 61 3.50 8.79 -7.98
N LYS A 62 4.24 8.47 -9.04
CA LYS A 62 4.65 9.44 -10.06
C LYS A 62 3.44 10.07 -10.74
N ASN A 63 2.47 9.25 -11.15
CA ASN A 63 1.25 9.71 -11.80
C ASN A 63 0.40 10.66 -10.93
N THR A 64 0.58 10.63 -9.60
CA THR A 64 -0.14 11.51 -8.65
C THR A 64 0.53 12.88 -8.53
N LEU A 65 1.82 12.99 -8.86
CA LEU A 65 2.60 14.23 -8.75
C LEU A 65 2.51 15.11 -10.02
N GLU A 66 1.99 14.56 -11.11
CA GLU A 66 1.77 15.22 -12.41
C GLU A 66 0.35 15.82 -12.50
#